data_AF-A0A7V9J2R7-F1
#
_entry.id   AF-A0A7V9J2R7-F1
#
_cell.length_a   1.000
_cell.length_b   1.000
_cell.length_c   1.000
_cell.angle_alpha   90.00
_cell.angle_beta   90.00
_cell.angle_gamma   90.00
#
_symmetry.space_group_name_H-M   'P 1'
#
loop_
_entity.id
_entity.type
_entity.pdbx_description
1 polymer ?
#
loop_
_entity_poly.entity_id
_entity_poly.type
_entity_poly.pdbx_seq_one_letter_code
_entity_poly.pdbx_strand_id
1 'polypeptide(L)' 'MTGPQRSYLQTLCREAGEDFDEHLTKAEASKKIDQLQLKTGRGESKPPSA' A
#
# COMPACT_ATOMS: atom_id res chain seq x y z
N MET A 1 1.89 -9.91 -8.62
CA MET A 1 1.81 -9.54 -7.19
C MET A 1 2.09 -10.75 -6.30
N THR A 2 2.70 -10.59 -5.12
CA THR A 2 2.82 -11.69 -4.12
C THR A 2 1.61 -11.72 -3.18
N GLY A 3 1.33 -12.85 -2.52
CA GLY A 3 0.24 -12.97 -1.55
C GLY A 3 0.24 -11.89 -0.45
N PRO A 4 1.37 -11.65 0.24
CA PRO A 4 1.47 -10.58 1.23
C PRO A 4 1.25 -9.18 0.65
N GLN A 5 1.79 -8.90 -0.55
CA GLN A 5 1.55 -7.62 -1.22
C GLN A 5 0.06 -7.44 -1.57
N ARG A 6 -0.63 -8.52 -1.97
CA ARG A 6 -2.07 -8.51 -2.28
C ARG A 6 -2.90 -8.06 -1.09
N SER A 7 -2.76 -8.74 0.05
CA SER A 7 -3.53 -8.45 1.26
C SER A 7 -3.25 -7.04 1.79
N TYR A 8 -1.99 -6.61 1.72
CA TYR A 8 -1.60 -5.29 2.18
C TYR A 8 -2.13 -4.17 1.26
N LEU A 9 -1.98 -4.33 -0.06
CA LEU A 9 -2.48 -3.39 -1.05
C LEU A 9 -4.02 -3.27 -0.99
N GLN A 10 -4.74 -4.38 -0.78
CA GLN A 10 -6.19 -4.36 -0.63
C GLN A 10 -6.65 -3.53 0.57
N THR A 11 -5.95 -3.64 1.70
CA THR A 11 -6.22 -2.83 2.90
C THR A 11 -6.02 -1.35 2.61
N LEU A 12 -4.89 -1.01 1.98
CA LEU A 12 -4.57 0.37 1.63
C LEU A 12 -5.56 0.97 0.62
N CYS A 13 -5.97 0.22 -0.40
CA CYS A 13 -7.01 0.62 -1.34
C CYS A 13 -8.32 0.94 -0.61
N ARG A 14 -8.77 0.05 0.29
CA ARG A 14 -10.00 0.26 1.08
C ARG A 14 -9.93 1.51 1.95
N GLU A 15 -8.80 1.77 2.58
CA GLU A 15 -8.60 2.95 3.43
C GLU A 15 -8.48 4.25 2.64
N ALA A 16 -7.85 4.19 1.46
CA ALA A 16 -7.72 5.31 0.55
C ALA A 16 -8.98 5.57 -0.29
N GLY A 17 -10.00 4.70 -0.20
CA GLY A 17 -11.19 4.73 -1.05
C GLY A 17 -10.89 4.50 -2.53
N GLU A 18 -9.85 3.74 -2.84
CA GLU A 18 -9.46 3.40 -4.21
C GLU A 18 -9.81 1.94 -4.55
N ASP A 19 -10.01 1.67 -5.84
CA ASP A 19 -10.18 0.31 -6.34
C ASP A 19 -8.91 -0.52 -6.20
N PHE A 20 -9.10 -1.79 -5.89
CA PHE A 20 -8.03 -2.77 -5.78
C PHE A 20 -7.89 -3.51 -7.11
N ASP A 21 -6.71 -3.41 -7.74
CA ASP A 21 -6.37 -4.14 -8.95
C ASP A 21 -5.51 -5.38 -8.61
N GLU A 22 -6.07 -6.56 -8.90
CA GLU A 22 -5.40 -7.84 -8.64
C GLU A 22 -4.46 -8.31 -9.76
N HIS A 23 -4.50 -7.65 -10.93
CA HIS A 23 -3.67 -7.98 -12.08
C HIS A 23 -2.30 -7.30 -12.04
N LEU A 24 -2.05 -6.43 -11.05
CA LEU A 24 -0.78 -5.75 -10.89
C LEU A 24 0.40 -6.72 -10.72
N THR A 25 1.50 -6.41 -11.40
CA THR A 25 2.77 -7.10 -11.20
C THR A 25 3.31 -6.83 -9.79
N LYS A 26 4.32 -7.61 -9.37
CA LYS A 26 4.99 -7.41 -8.07
C LYS A 26 5.54 -5.98 -7.95
N ALA A 27 6.12 -5.46 -9.03
CA ALA A 27 6.73 -4.14 -9.08
C ALA A 27 5.68 -3.03 -9.02
N GLU A 28 4.58 -3.17 -9.75
CA GLU A 28 3.47 -2.20 -9.73
C GLU A 28 2.76 -2.19 -8.38
N ALA A 29 2.51 -3.37 -7.80
CA ALA A 29 1.94 -3.48 -6.46
C ALA A 29 2.81 -2.76 -5.42
N SER A 30 4.15 -2.87 -5.51
CA SER A 30 5.07 -2.15 -4.63
C SER A 30 4.92 -0.62 -4.77
N LYS A 31 4.93 -0.11 -6.01
CA LYS A 31 4.76 1.34 -6.27
C LYS A 31 3.42 1.85 -5.77
N LYS A 32 2.35 1.08 -5.98
CA LYS A 32 1.00 1.43 -5.54
C LYS A 32 0.89 1.43 -4.01
N ILE A 33 1.52 0.46 -3.34
CA ILE A 33 1.64 0.44 -1.88
C ILE A 33 2.30 1.72 -1.37
N ASP A 34 3.45 2.13 -1.93
CA ASP A 34 4.17 3.33 -1.51
C ASP A 34 3.29 4.59 -1.67
N GLN A 35 2.59 4.71 -2.80
CA GLN A 35 1.65 5.81 -3.06
C GLN A 35 0.49 5.83 -2.06
N LEU A 36 -0.12 4.68 -1.81
CA LEU A 36 -1.27 4.59 -0.93
C LEU A 36 -0.87 4.78 0.54
N GLN A 37 0.29 4.29 0.98
CA GLN A 37 0.79 4.55 2.33
C GLN A 37 0.96 6.04 2.60
N LEU A 38 1.47 6.80 1.62
CA LEU A 38 1.56 8.26 1.72
C LEU A 38 0.17 8.90 1.79
N LYS A 39 -0.77 8.42 0.97
CA LYS A 39 -2.14 8.94 0.91
C LYS A 39 -2.94 8.66 2.18
N THR A 40 -2.77 7.49 2.79
CA THR A 40 -3.46 7.08 4.03
C THR A 40 -2.73 7.55 5.30
N GLY A 41 -1.60 8.25 5.19
CA GLY A 41 -0.82 8.72 6.34
C GLY A 41 -0.13 7.61 7.13
N ARG A 42 0.16 6.45 6.50
CA ARG A 42 0.87 5.30 7.11
C ARG A 42 2.37 5.30 6.84
N GLY A 43 2.87 6.22 6.01
CA GLY A 43 4.28 6.31 5.59
C GLY A 43 5.27 6.79 6.66
N GLU A 44 4.87 6.89 7.93
CA GLU A 44 5.75 7.31 9.03
C GLU A 44 6.02 6.16 10.00
N SER A 45 6.80 5.17 9.54
CA SER A 45 7.65 4.39 10.43
C SER A 45 9.04 5.02 10.51
N LYS A 46 9.10 6.29 10.93
CA LYS A 46 10.24 6.77 11.69
C LYS A 46 9.67 6.98 13.10
N PRO A 47 10.09 6.22 14.13
CA PRO A 47 9.67 6.55 15.48
C PRO A 47 10.05 8.02 15.73
N PRO A 48 9.25 8.81 16.48
CA PRO A 48 9.79 10.05 17.02
C PRO A 48 11.05 9.64 17.78
N SER A 49 12.21 10.08 17.28
CA SER A 49 13.44 10.07 18.06
C SER A 49 13.17 11.00 19.25
N ALA A 50 12.66 10.41 20.32
CA ALA A 50 12.62 10.99 21.65
C ALA A 50 14.04 10.97 22.23
#